data_AF-A0A2G2CIL3-F1
#
_entry.id   AF-A0A2G2CIL3-F1
#
_cell.length_a   1.000
_cell.length_b   1.000
_cell.length_c   1.000
_cell.angle_alpha   90.00
_cell.angle_beta   90.00
_cell.angle_gamma   90.00
#
_symmetry.space_group_name_H-M   'P 1'
#
loop_
_entity.id
_entity.type
_entity.pdbx_description
1 polymer ?
#
loop_
_entity_poly.entity_id
_entity_poly.type
_entity_poly.pdbx_seq_one_letter_code
_entity_poly.pdbx_strand_id
1 'polypeptide(L)'
;MLLFLLAATMQAQDGKHEKIKAWKTAYITEKLSLTSAEAEKFWPIYNKYDDKFHELRKKERTEIFKKLRDGLENLTETEANELIDKNLSIESSELELRKQMTVELRKVLSPKKIIILKKTEDDFKRELLERYRSSKGEKGEKGPKEPK
;
A
#
# COMPACT_ATOMS: atom_id res chain seq x y z
N MET A 1 8.75 22.38 31.25
CA MET A 1 8.61 22.38 29.77
C MET A 1 8.96 21.00 29.22
N LEU A 2 8.15 19.99 29.55
CA LEU A 2 8.40 18.58 29.21
C LEU A 2 7.14 17.97 28.57
N LEU A 3 6.59 18.69 27.60
CA LEU A 3 5.34 18.37 26.92
C LEU A 3 5.44 18.63 25.40
N PHE A 4 6.63 18.45 24.83
CA PHE A 4 6.87 18.61 23.39
C PHE A 4 7.50 17.38 22.71
N LEU A 5 7.90 16.35 23.46
CA LEU A 5 8.56 15.16 22.90
C LEU A 5 7.60 14.03 22.49
N LEU A 6 6.32 14.06 22.88
CA LEU A 6 5.34 13.05 22.45
C LEU A 6 4.66 13.37 21.10
N ALA A 7 4.66 14.62 20.64
CA ALA A 7 4.00 14.99 19.38
C ALA A 7 4.84 14.65 18.12
N ALA A 8 6.17 14.57 18.26
CA ALA A 8 7.08 14.36 17.13
C ALA A 8 7.05 12.93 16.57
N THR A 9 6.60 11.95 17.36
CA THR A 9 6.54 10.54 16.92
C THR A 9 5.31 10.23 16.06
N MET A 10 4.18 10.92 16.30
CA MET A 10 2.97 10.76 15.46
C MET A 10 3.13 11.45 14.10
N GLN A 11 3.73 12.65 14.04
CA GLN A 11 3.95 13.36 12.77
C GLN A 11 4.94 12.66 11.82
N ALA A 12 5.91 11.92 12.35
CA ALA A 12 6.91 11.23 11.52
C ALA A 12 6.35 10.01 10.77
N GLN A 13 5.34 9.34 11.34
CA GLN A 13 4.73 8.16 10.73
C GLN A 13 3.76 8.54 9.61
N ASP A 14 3.00 9.63 9.80
CA ASP A 14 2.13 10.22 8.77
C ASP A 14 2.95 10.75 7.58
N GLY A 15 4.05 11.45 7.84
CA GLY A 15 4.89 12.01 6.77
C GLY A 15 5.49 10.96 5.82
N LYS A 16 5.75 9.74 6.29
CA LYS A 16 6.25 8.65 5.44
C LYS A 16 5.16 8.08 4.55
N HIS A 17 3.94 7.93 5.08
CA HIS A 17 2.81 7.45 4.30
C HIS A 17 2.46 8.44 3.17
N GLU A 18 2.40 9.73 3.49
CA GLU A 18 2.13 10.79 2.51
C GLU A 18 3.19 10.84 1.39
N LYS A 19 4.47 10.68 1.73
CA LYS A 19 5.55 10.60 0.73
C LYS A 19 5.36 9.41 -0.23
N ILE A 20 4.94 8.25 0.28
CA ILE A 20 4.68 7.07 -0.55
C ILE A 20 3.45 7.31 -1.44
N LYS A 21 2.39 7.92 -0.90
CA LYS A 21 1.17 8.26 -1.64
C LYS A 21 1.47 9.24 -2.76
N ALA A 22 2.23 10.31 -2.49
CA ALA A 22 2.67 11.27 -3.50
C ALA A 22 3.52 10.61 -4.60
N TRP A 23 4.49 9.76 -4.22
CA TRP A 23 5.30 9.03 -5.20
C TRP A 23 4.46 8.10 -6.07
N LYS A 24 3.51 7.37 -5.46
CA LYS A 24 2.57 6.50 -6.18
C LYS A 24 1.72 7.29 -7.18
N THR A 25 1.20 8.45 -6.76
CA THR A 25 0.42 9.34 -7.63
C THR A 25 1.23 9.78 -8.85
N ALA A 26 2.46 10.24 -8.65
CA ALA A 26 3.35 10.61 -9.74
C ALA A 26 3.64 9.42 -10.68
N TYR A 27 3.95 8.26 -10.11
CA TYR A 27 4.26 7.04 -10.85
C TYR A 27 3.09 6.59 -11.74
N ILE A 28 1.86 6.61 -11.22
CA ILE A 28 0.65 6.26 -11.97
C ILE A 28 0.37 7.30 -13.06
N THR A 29 0.47 8.59 -12.73
CA THR A 29 0.23 9.68 -13.69
C THR A 29 1.14 9.56 -14.91
N GLU A 30 2.43 9.30 -14.67
CA GLU A 30 3.43 9.14 -15.74
C GLU A 30 3.12 7.95 -16.65
N LYS A 31 2.75 6.79 -16.08
CA LYS A 31 2.61 5.54 -16.84
C LYS A 31 1.26 5.36 -17.54
N LEU A 32 0.18 5.94 -17.02
CA LEU A 32 -1.17 5.73 -17.59
C LEU A 32 -1.49 6.71 -18.72
N SER A 33 -0.78 7.83 -18.82
CA SER A 33 -1.01 8.89 -19.82
C SER A 33 -2.50 9.26 -19.91
N LEU A 34 -3.09 9.59 -18.76
CA LEU A 34 -4.49 10.00 -18.67
C LEU A 34 -4.68 11.36 -19.33
N THR A 35 -5.77 11.51 -20.09
CA THR A 35 -6.26 12.85 -20.47
C THR A 35 -6.81 13.57 -19.24
N SER A 36 -6.92 14.90 -19.28
CA SER A 36 -7.49 15.67 -18.15
C SER A 36 -8.89 15.18 -17.76
N ALA A 37 -9.75 14.90 -18.74
CA ALA A 37 -11.11 14.40 -18.51
C ALA A 37 -11.15 12.99 -17.91
N GLU A 38 -10.20 12.12 -18.27
CA GLU A 38 -10.06 10.80 -17.63
C GLU A 38 -9.52 10.95 -16.21
N ALA A 39 -8.51 11.80 -15.99
CA ALA A 39 -7.88 12.01 -14.69
C ALA A 39 -8.88 12.52 -13.65
N GLU A 40 -9.73 13.49 -14.01
CA GLU A 40 -10.79 14.03 -13.15
C GLU A 40 -11.74 12.94 -12.63
N LYS A 41 -12.03 11.93 -13.47
CA LYS A 41 -12.92 10.82 -13.11
C LYS A 41 -12.18 9.65 -12.44
N PHE A 42 -10.92 9.43 -12.82
CA PHE A 42 -10.08 8.34 -12.35
C PHE A 42 -9.71 8.49 -10.88
N TRP A 43 -9.16 9.65 -10.49
CA TRP A 43 -8.57 9.84 -9.16
C TRP A 43 -9.56 9.62 -8.01
N PRO A 44 -10.81 10.11 -8.07
CA PRO A 44 -11.80 9.85 -7.01
C PRO A 44 -12.07 8.35 -6.81
N ILE A 45 -12.17 7.58 -7.90
CA ILE A 45 -12.36 6.13 -7.84
C ILE A 45 -11.11 5.48 -7.27
N TYR A 46 -9.94 5.80 -7.83
CA TYR A 46 -8.68 5.19 -7.43
C TYR A 46 -8.38 5.41 -5.95
N ASN A 47 -8.48 6.65 -5.46
CA ASN A 47 -8.18 7.00 -4.07
C ASN A 47 -9.13 6.30 -3.09
N LYS A 48 -10.44 6.25 -3.41
CA LYS A 48 -11.43 5.52 -2.61
C LYS A 48 -11.03 4.05 -2.39
N TYR A 49 -10.57 3.37 -3.43
CA TYR A 49 -10.17 1.97 -3.31
C TYR A 49 -8.77 1.81 -2.72
N ASP A 50 -7.83 2.71 -3.00
CA ASP A 50 -6.50 2.67 -2.40
C ASP A 50 -6.54 2.82 -0.87
N ASP A 51 -7.37 3.73 -0.36
CA ASP A 51 -7.57 3.89 1.08
C ASP A 51 -8.21 2.61 1.70
N LYS A 52 -9.17 1.97 1.02
CA LYS A 52 -9.74 0.68 1.46
C LYS A 52 -8.69 -0.43 1.48
N PHE A 53 -7.86 -0.53 0.44
CA PHE A 53 -6.77 -1.49 0.43
C PHE A 53 -5.71 -1.17 1.49
N HIS A 54 -5.49 0.10 1.81
CA HIS A 54 -4.59 0.50 2.89
C HIS A 54 -5.08 0.00 4.24
N GLU A 55 -6.36 0.20 4.56
CA GLU A 55 -6.96 -0.29 5.80
C GLU A 55 -6.94 -1.82 5.88
N LEU A 56 -7.20 -2.51 4.77
CA LEU A 56 -7.12 -3.98 4.74
C LEU A 56 -5.69 -4.48 5.02
N ARG A 57 -4.67 -3.85 4.43
CA ARG A 57 -3.26 -4.17 4.71
C ARG A 57 -2.85 -3.81 6.14
N LYS A 58 -3.45 -2.77 6.72
CA LYS A 58 -3.23 -2.41 8.13
C LYS A 58 -3.78 -3.50 9.04
N LYS A 59 -5.00 -3.97 8.77
CA LYS A 59 -5.63 -5.10 9.47
C LYS A 59 -4.77 -6.37 9.39
N GLU A 60 -4.33 -6.74 8.18
CA GLU A 60 -3.45 -7.88 7.95
C GLU A 60 -2.16 -7.80 8.78
N ARG A 61 -1.51 -6.62 8.78
CA ARG A 61 -0.29 -6.40 9.58
C ARG A 61 -0.54 -6.58 11.08
N THR A 62 -1.66 -6.07 11.60
CA THR A 62 -1.94 -6.07 13.04
C THR A 62 -2.45 -7.42 13.55
N GLU A 63 -3.26 -8.12 12.75
CA GLU A 63 -3.94 -9.35 13.17
C GLU A 63 -3.15 -10.61 12.83
N ILE A 64 -2.35 -10.58 11.74
CA ILE A 64 -1.61 -11.76 11.25
C ILE A 64 -0.12 -11.55 11.42
N PHE A 65 0.49 -10.59 10.72
CA PHE A 65 1.96 -10.50 10.67
C PHE A 65 2.61 -10.19 12.02
N LYS A 66 1.93 -9.43 12.88
CA LYS A 66 2.40 -9.22 14.25
C LYS A 66 2.53 -10.54 15.01
N LYS A 67 1.51 -11.41 14.94
CA LYS A 67 1.50 -12.73 15.57
C LYS A 67 2.60 -13.64 15.00
N LEU A 68 2.75 -13.66 13.67
CA LEU A 68 3.81 -14.45 13.02
C LEU A 68 5.22 -14.02 13.44
N ARG A 69 5.43 -12.71 13.65
CA ARG A 69 6.72 -12.15 14.06
C ARG A 69 7.04 -12.41 15.55
N ASP A 70 6.02 -12.39 16.41
CA ASP A 70 6.19 -12.54 17.84
C ASP A 70 6.49 -14.02 18.25
N GLY A 71 6.48 -14.95 17.29
CA GLY A 71 6.93 -16.35 17.43
C GLY A 71 5.78 -17.37 17.31
N LEU A 72 6.08 -18.56 16.78
CA LEU A 72 5.09 -19.63 16.55
C LEU A 72 5.19 -20.80 17.55
N GLU A 73 6.17 -20.75 18.46
CA GLU A 73 6.52 -21.87 19.35
C GLU A 73 5.37 -22.29 20.29
N ASN A 74 4.49 -21.36 20.63
CA ASN A 74 3.32 -21.60 21.49
C ASN A 74 1.98 -21.48 20.73
N LEU A 75 2.00 -21.53 19.39
CA LEU A 75 0.78 -21.41 18.60
C LEU A 75 -0.09 -22.65 18.79
N THR A 76 -1.28 -22.47 19.34
CA THR A 76 -2.25 -23.57 19.46
C THR A 76 -2.93 -23.86 18.12
N GLU A 77 -3.45 -25.08 17.95
CA GLU A 77 -4.23 -25.46 16.75
C GLU A 77 -5.44 -24.53 16.53
N THR A 78 -6.09 -24.07 17.61
CA THR A 78 -7.20 -23.11 17.52
C THR A 78 -6.72 -21.77 16.97
N GLU A 79 -5.62 -21.21 17.50
CA GLU A 79 -5.07 -19.95 17.00
C GLU A 79 -4.55 -20.06 15.57
N ALA A 80 -3.97 -21.21 15.20
CA ALA A 80 -3.53 -21.48 13.84
C ALA A 80 -4.72 -21.45 12.86
N ASN A 81 -5.82 -22.14 13.19
CA ASN A 81 -7.04 -22.12 12.38
C ASN A 81 -7.62 -20.70 12.27
N GLU A 82 -7.65 -19.93 13.36
CA GLU A 82 -8.09 -18.54 13.31
C GLU A 82 -7.22 -17.67 12.39
N LEU A 83 -5.90 -17.86 12.40
CA LEU A 83 -4.99 -17.11 11.52
C LEU A 83 -5.20 -17.47 10.06
N ILE A 84 -5.44 -18.74 9.75
CA ILE A 84 -5.79 -19.22 8.40
C ILE A 84 -7.09 -18.56 7.94
N ASP A 85 -8.15 -18.62 8.75
CA ASP A 85 -9.45 -18.03 8.40
C ASP A 85 -9.37 -16.52 8.20
N LYS A 86 -8.62 -15.80 9.06
CA LYS A 86 -8.38 -14.36 8.92
C LYS A 86 -7.64 -14.04 7.62
N ASN A 87 -6.63 -14.85 7.26
CA ASN A 87 -5.87 -14.67 6.02
C ASN A 87 -6.76 -14.85 4.79
N LEU A 88 -7.51 -15.96 4.72
CA LEU A 88 -8.43 -16.24 3.61
C LEU A 88 -9.53 -15.16 3.49
N SER A 89 -10.03 -14.66 4.62
CA SER A 89 -11.00 -13.55 4.65
C SER A 89 -10.42 -12.25 4.06
N ILE A 90 -9.17 -11.94 4.38
CA ILE A 90 -8.46 -10.78 3.83
C ILE A 90 -8.23 -10.93 2.32
N GLU A 91 -7.78 -12.10 1.86
CA GLU A 91 -7.57 -12.35 0.42
C GLU A 91 -8.87 -12.21 -0.38
N SER A 92 -9.96 -12.78 0.15
CA SER A 92 -11.30 -12.65 -0.44
C SER A 92 -11.74 -11.18 -0.51
N SER A 93 -11.52 -10.42 0.57
CA SER A 93 -11.84 -8.99 0.62
C SER A 93 -11.00 -8.18 -0.37
N GLU A 94 -9.71 -8.49 -0.54
CA GLU A 94 -8.85 -7.82 -1.52
C GLU A 94 -9.33 -8.08 -2.95
N LEU A 95 -9.69 -9.33 -3.26
CA LEU A 95 -10.25 -9.68 -4.57
C LEU A 95 -11.56 -8.92 -4.84
N GLU A 96 -12.44 -8.83 -3.86
CA GLU A 96 -13.72 -8.15 -4.00
C GLU A 96 -13.54 -6.63 -4.21
N LEU A 97 -12.67 -5.99 -3.42
CA LEU A 97 -12.30 -4.58 -3.65
C LEU A 97 -11.74 -4.35 -5.06
N ARG A 98 -10.91 -5.28 -5.56
CA ARG A 98 -10.34 -5.19 -6.91
C ARG A 98 -11.40 -5.34 -8.00
N LYS A 99 -12.37 -6.25 -7.82
CA LYS A 99 -13.52 -6.39 -8.73
C LYS A 99 -14.33 -5.09 -8.78
N GLN A 100 -14.69 -4.54 -7.62
CA GLN A 100 -15.49 -3.33 -7.52
C GLN A 100 -14.78 -2.12 -8.16
N MET A 101 -13.48 -1.93 -7.86
CA MET A 101 -12.66 -0.90 -8.50
C MET A 101 -12.63 -1.06 -10.02
N THR A 102 -12.45 -2.29 -10.51
CA THR A 102 -12.40 -2.57 -11.95
C THR A 102 -13.73 -2.23 -12.64
N VAL A 103 -14.86 -2.54 -12.00
CA VAL A 103 -16.20 -2.20 -12.51
C VAL A 103 -16.40 -0.69 -12.59
N GLU A 104 -15.99 0.07 -11.57
CA GLU A 104 -16.08 1.53 -11.60
C GLU A 104 -15.14 2.13 -12.64
N LEU A 105 -13.89 1.66 -12.73
CA LEU A 105 -12.90 2.15 -13.69
C LEU A 105 -13.27 1.87 -15.14
N ARG A 106 -13.93 0.74 -15.45
CA ARG A 106 -14.42 0.42 -16.81
C ARG A 106 -15.40 1.45 -17.37
N LYS A 107 -16.03 2.25 -16.52
CA LYS A 107 -16.96 3.32 -16.94
C LYS A 107 -16.22 4.57 -17.43
N VAL A 108 -14.94 4.72 -17.09
CA VAL A 108 -14.18 5.97 -17.30
C VAL A 108 -12.83 5.75 -17.99
N LEU A 109 -12.32 4.52 -18.02
CA LEU A 109 -11.08 4.13 -18.68
C LEU A 109 -11.30 2.94 -19.62
N SER A 110 -10.48 2.86 -20.68
CA SER A 110 -10.44 1.69 -21.54
C SER A 110 -9.90 0.46 -20.81
N PRO A 111 -10.33 -0.77 -21.20
CA PRO A 111 -9.79 -2.00 -20.61
C PRO A 111 -8.26 -2.10 -20.69
N LYS A 112 -7.65 -1.60 -21.78
CA LYS A 112 -6.19 -1.53 -21.95
C LYS A 112 -5.52 -0.71 -20.83
N LYS A 113 -6.07 0.48 -20.52
CA LYS A 113 -5.54 1.34 -19.44
C LYS A 113 -5.68 0.69 -18.06
N ILE A 114 -6.74 -0.10 -17.84
CA ILE A 114 -6.93 -0.83 -16.57
C ILE A 114 -5.87 -1.94 -16.40
N ILE A 115 -5.53 -2.65 -17.46
CA ILE A 115 -4.44 -3.65 -17.41
C ILE A 115 -3.07 -2.97 -17.19
N ILE A 116 -2.83 -1.83 -17.84
CA ILE A 116 -1.63 -1.03 -17.61
C ILE A 116 -1.57 -0.58 -16.14
N LEU A 117 -2.68 -0.07 -15.59
CA LEU A 117 -2.77 0.30 -14.17
C LEU A 117 -2.36 -0.85 -13.26
N LYS A 118 -2.90 -2.04 -13.46
CA LYS A 118 -2.54 -3.22 -12.65
C LYS A 118 -1.04 -3.50 -12.70
N LYS A 119 -0.44 -3.49 -13.89
CA LYS A 119 1.01 -3.65 -14.05
C LYS A 119 1.78 -2.54 -13.32
N THR A 120 1.37 -1.29 -13.49
CA THR A 120 1.98 -0.11 -12.87
C THR A 120 1.95 -0.20 -11.34
N GLU A 121 0.84 -0.65 -10.74
CA GLU A 121 0.74 -0.85 -9.30
C GLU A 121 1.69 -1.94 -8.78
N ASP A 122 1.82 -3.04 -9.52
CA ASP A 122 2.69 -4.15 -9.14
C ASP A 122 4.17 -3.77 -9.30
N ASP A 123 4.53 -3.04 -10.36
CA ASP A 123 5.86 -2.48 -10.56
C ASP A 123 6.22 -1.47 -9.46
N PHE A 124 5.30 -0.57 -9.10
CA PHE A 124 5.49 0.38 -7.99
C PHE A 124 5.76 -0.34 -6.66
N LYS A 125 5.00 -1.41 -6.36
CA LYS A 125 5.22 -2.21 -5.14
C LYS A 125 6.61 -2.85 -5.14
N ARG A 126 7.06 -3.39 -6.28
CA ARG A 126 8.40 -3.98 -6.42
C ARG A 126 9.48 -2.93 -6.16
N GLU A 127 9.41 -1.79 -6.84
CA GLU A 127 10.37 -0.70 -6.65
C GLU A 127 10.38 -0.15 -5.21
N LEU A 128 9.21 -0.03 -4.59
CA LEU A 128 9.10 0.39 -3.19
C LEU A 128 9.80 -0.58 -2.25
N LEU A 129 9.65 -1.89 -2.47
CA LEU A 129 10.33 -2.93 -1.68
C LEU A 129 11.84 -2.92 -1.91
N GLU A 130 12.30 -2.75 -3.15
CA GLU A 130 13.74 -2.63 -3.48
C GLU A 130 14.36 -1.44 -2.76
N ARG A 131 13.72 -0.26 -2.80
CA ARG A 131 14.18 0.92 -2.07
C ARG A 131 14.29 0.69 -0.56
N TYR A 132 13.35 -0.04 0.03
CA TYR A 132 13.44 -0.41 1.45
C TYR A 132 14.59 -1.36 1.77
N ARG A 133 14.90 -2.30 0.85
CA ARG A 133 16.03 -3.23 1.01
C ARG A 133 17.36 -2.51 0.87
N SER A 134 17.54 -1.69 -0.15
CA SER A 134 18.77 -0.90 -0.36
C SER A 134 19.00 0.10 0.77
N SER A 135 17.95 0.79 1.24
CA SER A 135 18.05 1.70 2.39
C SER A 135 18.40 0.99 3.72
N LYS A 136 18.06 -0.31 3.87
CA LYS A 136 18.50 -1.11 5.02
C LYS A 136 19.93 -1.64 4.86
N GLY A 137 20.38 -1.94 3.64
CA GLY A 137 21.76 -2.32 3.33
C GLY A 137 22.76 -1.16 3.50
N GLU A 138 22.36 0.06 3.15
CA GLU A 138 23.16 1.29 3.31
C GLU A 138 23.17 1.84 4.75
N LYS A 139 22.46 1.23 5.71
CA LYS A 139 22.72 1.49 7.14
C LYS A 139 23.99 0.80 7.66
N GLY A 140 24.80 0.23 6.75
CA GLY A 140 26.25 0.05 6.91
C GLY A 140 27.09 1.21 6.40
N GLU A 141 26.61 2.06 5.50
CA GLU A 141 27.29 3.27 5.01
C GLU A 141 26.35 4.20 4.21
N LYS A 142 26.02 5.36 4.81
CA LYS A 142 25.50 6.61 4.20
C LYS A 142 24.15 6.54 3.45
N GLY A 143 23.13 7.15 4.09
CA GLY A 143 21.78 7.31 3.54
C GLY A 143 21.65 8.23 2.31
N PRO A 144 20.45 8.31 1.71
CA PRO A 144 20.25 8.78 0.35
C PRO A 144 20.46 10.29 0.21
N LYS A 145 21.17 10.71 -0.85
CA LYS A 145 21.24 12.11 -1.28
C LYS A 145 20.00 12.50 -2.09
N GLU A 146 19.48 13.70 -1.84
CA GLU A 146 18.39 14.31 -2.58
C GLU A 146 18.77 14.57 -4.06
N PRO A 147 17.82 14.49 -4.99
CA PRO A 147 18.07 14.83 -6.39
C PRO A 147 18.21 16.35 -6.57
N LYS A 148 19.10 16.75 -7.49
CA LYS A 148 19.23 18.12 -7.98
C LYS A 148 18.11 18.48 -8.94
#